data_AF-A0A353GS17-F1
#
_entry.id   AF-A0A353GS17-F1
#
_cell.length_a   1.000
_cell.length_b   1.000
_cell.length_c   1.000
_cell.angle_alpha   90.00
_cell.angle_beta   90.00
_cell.angle_gamma   90.00
#
_symmetry.space_group_name_H-M   'P 1'
#
loop_
_entity.id
_entity.type
_entity.pdbx_description
1 polymer ?
#
loop_
_entity_poly.entity_id
_entity_poly.type
_entity_poly.pdbx_seq_one_letter_code
_entity_poly.pdbx_strand_id
1 'polypeptide(L)'
;DDITQGLPRVEELFEARKPKGQAIINELNGICKISEVKGIRRITVTSDSGEEKVYPIPFGLRIRVKDGTLASSGDLLTEGSANPHDILKVKGVHGVQMYLVQEVQSVYRSQGVWINDKHIEVVVRQMLRKRKIETSGDTDLLPGGLVDVFELEDENQKVEAVGGEPATAKVVLLGITKASLATDSWLSAASFQETTRVLTEASIKGKTDPLLGLKENVIIGKVVPAGTGMSRYRNVKIEVD
;
A
#
# COMPACT_ATOMS: atom_id res chain seq x y z
N ASP A 1 11.73 -26.17 16.85
CA ASP A 1 11.86 -24.72 16.56
C ASP A 1 10.56 -24.19 16.01
N ASP A 2 9.83 -23.44 16.82
CA ASP A 2 8.46 -23.02 16.56
C ASP A 2 8.44 -21.69 15.80
N ILE A 3 8.17 -21.76 14.50
CA ILE A 3 8.10 -20.62 13.55
C ILE A 3 6.94 -19.66 13.90
N THR A 4 6.01 -20.05 14.76
CA THR A 4 4.73 -19.34 14.96
C THR A 4 4.84 -17.98 15.67
N GLN A 5 5.95 -17.65 16.35
CA GLN A 5 6.03 -16.39 17.12
C GLN A 5 6.15 -15.12 16.26
N GLY A 6 6.72 -15.21 15.06
CA GLY A 6 6.93 -14.06 14.16
C GLY A 6 5.83 -13.89 13.10
N LEU A 7 5.09 -14.95 12.80
CA LEU A 7 4.09 -14.96 11.73
C LEU A 7 2.97 -13.91 11.94
N PRO A 8 2.44 -13.67 13.16
CA PRO A 8 1.44 -12.62 13.38
C PRO A 8 1.93 -11.23 12.99
N ARG A 9 3.23 -10.95 13.14
CA ARG A 9 3.81 -9.66 12.72
C ARG A 9 3.89 -9.54 11.21
N VAL A 10 4.25 -10.61 10.52
CA VAL A 10 4.25 -10.65 9.04
C VAL A 10 2.83 -10.47 8.50
N GLU A 11 1.84 -11.13 9.10
CA GLU A 11 0.42 -10.94 8.76
C GLU A 11 -0.01 -9.48 8.98
N GLU A 12 0.33 -8.89 10.13
CA GLU A 12 0.02 -7.48 10.44
C GLU A 12 0.58 -6.52 9.37
N LEU A 13 1.82 -6.76 8.92
CA LEU A 13 2.49 -5.97 7.89
C LEU A 13 1.82 -6.13 6.52
N PHE A 14 1.57 -7.36 6.07
CA PHE A 14 0.93 -7.62 4.78
C PHE A 14 -0.54 -7.25 4.73
N GLU A 15 -1.23 -7.21 5.87
CA GLU A 15 -2.58 -6.64 5.96
C GLU A 15 -2.57 -5.12 6.14
N ALA A 16 -1.40 -4.48 6.17
CA ALA A 16 -1.22 -3.04 6.40
C ALA A 16 -2.03 -2.54 7.61
N ARG A 17 -2.10 -3.36 8.67
CA ARG A 17 -2.85 -3.05 9.90
C ARG A 17 -2.09 -2.01 10.72
N LYS A 18 -2.83 -1.24 11.53
CA LYS A 18 -2.21 -0.35 12.52
C LYS A 18 -1.59 -1.18 13.64
N PRO A 19 -0.30 -1.01 13.95
CA PRO A 19 0.35 -1.76 15.01
C PRO A 19 -0.19 -1.36 16.39
N LYS A 20 -0.30 -2.32 17.31
CA LYS A 20 -0.77 -2.05 18.70
C LYS A 20 0.17 -1.12 19.48
N GLY A 21 1.48 -1.27 19.29
CA GLY A 21 2.51 -0.40 19.85
C GLY A 21 3.01 0.58 18.80
N GLN A 22 2.12 1.41 18.25
CA GLN A 22 2.47 2.35 17.20
C GLN A 22 3.47 3.39 17.69
N ALA A 23 4.63 3.46 17.02
CA ALA A 23 5.60 4.52 17.23
C ALA A 23 5.15 5.81 16.53
N ILE A 24 5.46 6.94 17.16
CA ILE A 24 5.24 8.26 16.58
C ILE A 24 6.34 8.50 15.55
N ILE A 25 5.94 8.81 14.32
CA ILE A 25 6.84 9.16 13.23
C ILE A 25 6.96 10.68 13.11
N ASN A 26 8.18 11.15 12.91
CA ASN A 26 8.47 12.53 12.62
C ASN A 26 8.07 12.87 11.17
N GLU A 27 7.57 14.06 10.91
CA GLU A 27 7.16 14.50 9.57
C GLU A 27 8.07 15.62 9.04
N LEU A 28 8.88 16.23 9.90
CA LEU A 28 9.60 17.46 9.61
C LEU A 28 11.09 17.30 9.93
N ASN A 29 11.98 17.75 9.04
CA ASN A 29 13.42 17.72 9.32
C ASN A 29 13.76 18.83 10.34
N GLY A 30 14.44 18.49 11.42
CA GLY A 30 14.79 19.49 12.42
C GLY A 30 15.38 18.94 13.71
N ILE A 31 15.51 19.83 14.70
CA ILE A 31 16.05 19.50 16.02
C ILE A 31 14.91 19.15 16.96
N CYS A 32 15.02 17.99 17.61
CA CYS A 32 14.06 17.54 18.62
C CYS A 32 14.29 18.24 19.96
N LYS A 33 13.22 18.78 20.54
CA LYS A 33 13.17 19.31 21.90
C LYS A 33 12.14 18.54 22.72
N ILE A 34 12.56 17.95 23.84
CA ILE A 34 11.67 17.22 24.74
C ILE A 34 11.19 18.18 25.83
N SER A 35 9.88 18.25 26.03
CA SER A 35 9.26 19.06 27.08
C SER A 35 8.15 18.31 27.79
N GLU A 36 7.79 18.76 28.98
CA GLU A 36 6.65 18.24 29.73
C GLU A 36 5.75 19.40 30.15
N VAL A 37 4.49 19.34 29.74
CA VAL A 37 3.51 20.40 30.03
C VAL A 37 2.28 19.74 30.63
N LYS A 38 1.91 20.14 31.85
CA LYS A 38 0.75 19.59 32.59
C LYS A 38 0.81 18.05 32.71
N GLY A 39 2.00 17.47 32.93
CA GLY A 39 2.21 16.02 33.06
C GLY A 39 2.17 15.24 31.74
N ILE A 40 2.04 15.92 30.59
CA ILE A 40 2.08 15.29 29.27
C ILE A 40 3.44 15.60 28.62
N ARG A 41 4.20 14.55 28.33
CA ARG A 41 5.47 14.65 27.59
C ARG A 41 5.19 14.96 26.12
N ARG A 42 5.98 15.84 25.53
CA ARG A 42 5.86 16.26 24.13
C ARG A 42 7.25 16.37 23.50
N ILE A 43 7.36 16.00 22.23
CA ILE A 43 8.53 16.29 21.40
C ILE A 43 8.15 17.40 20.44
N THR A 44 8.89 18.50 20.45
CA THR A 44 8.77 19.56 19.44
C THR A 44 9.94 19.41 18.48
N VAL A 45 9.66 19.31 17.19
CA VAL A 45 10.70 19.31 16.16
C VAL A 45 10.67 20.68 15.49
N THR A 46 11.80 21.39 15.57
CA THR A 46 11.95 22.73 14.97
C THR A 46 12.86 22.62 13.76
N SER A 47 12.35 23.02 12.58
CA SER A 47 13.12 23.04 11.34
C SER A 47 14.04 24.25 11.26
N ASP A 48 14.98 24.20 10.32
CA ASP A 48 15.89 25.32 10.04
C ASP A 48 15.14 26.58 9.54
N SER A 49 13.93 26.41 8.98
CA SER A 49 13.07 27.53 8.55
C SER A 49 12.23 28.13 9.70
N GLY A 50 12.31 27.56 10.90
CA GLY A 50 11.53 28.00 12.07
C GLY A 50 10.12 27.39 12.16
N GLU A 51 9.75 26.49 11.25
CA GLU A 51 8.50 25.71 11.39
C GLU A 51 8.65 24.71 12.54
N GLU A 52 7.69 24.72 13.47
CA GLU A 52 7.65 23.84 14.63
C GLU A 52 6.49 22.85 14.54
N LYS A 53 6.78 21.57 14.84
CA LYS A 53 5.78 20.52 14.93
C LYS A 53 5.82 19.84 16.29
N VAL A 54 4.68 19.84 16.98
CA VAL A 54 4.55 19.31 18.35
C VAL A 54 3.88 17.95 18.33
N TYR A 55 4.56 16.95 18.89
CA TYR A 55 4.12 15.58 19.02
C TYR A 55 3.83 15.26 20.50
N PRO A 56 2.57 15.18 20.92
CA PRO A 56 2.23 14.70 22.26
C PRO A 56 2.53 13.21 22.37
N ILE A 57 3.17 12.80 23.47
CA ILE A 57 3.52 11.40 23.71
C ILE A 57 2.51 10.81 24.70
N PRO A 58 1.70 9.82 24.27
CA PRO A 58 0.84 9.07 25.16
C PRO A 58 1.58 8.45 26.34
N PHE A 59 0.89 8.33 27.46
CA PHE A 59 1.42 7.67 28.65
C PHE A 59 1.79 6.20 28.33
N GLY A 60 2.97 5.77 28.74
CA GLY A 60 3.49 4.41 28.51
C GLY A 60 4.40 4.24 27.29
N LEU A 61 4.42 5.20 26.35
CA LEU A 61 5.40 5.18 25.25
C LEU A 61 6.76 5.71 25.70
N ARG A 62 7.82 4.96 25.38
CA ARG A 62 9.20 5.36 25.64
C ARG A 62 9.72 6.21 24.49
N ILE A 63 10.36 7.33 24.82
CA ILE A 63 11.01 8.19 23.83
C ILE A 63 12.29 7.52 23.34
N ARG A 64 12.48 7.46 22.02
CA ARG A 64 13.68 6.90 21.38
C ARG A 64 14.77 7.94 21.15
N VAL A 65 14.38 9.19 20.86
CA VAL A 65 15.28 10.30 20.57
C VAL A 65 15.78 11.02 21.83
N LYS A 66 16.92 11.70 21.74
CA LYS A 66 17.44 12.55 22.83
C LYS A 66 17.13 14.02 22.53
N ASP A 67 17.12 14.83 23.58
CA ASP A 67 17.01 16.29 23.44
C ASP A 67 18.19 16.83 22.63
N GLY A 68 17.93 17.75 21.70
CA GLY A 68 18.93 18.32 20.78
C GLY A 68 19.34 17.40 19.62
N THR A 69 18.71 16.24 19.43
CA THR A 69 19.02 15.33 18.31
C THR A 69 18.42 15.86 17.01
N LEU A 70 19.20 15.83 15.93
CA LEU A 70 18.69 16.07 14.58
C LEU A 70 17.84 14.87 14.13
N ALA A 71 16.56 15.09 13.87
CA ALA A 71 15.66 14.08 13.35
C ALA A 71 15.27 14.42 11.91
N SER A 72 15.35 13.42 11.05
CA SER A 72 14.87 13.51 9.67
C SER A 72 13.38 13.17 9.59
N SER A 73 12.74 13.62 8.53
CA SER A 73 11.39 13.26 8.18
C SER A 73 11.29 11.74 8.02
N GLY A 74 10.38 11.15 8.78
CA GLY A 74 10.12 9.72 8.82
C GLY A 74 10.95 8.94 9.85
N ASP A 75 11.72 9.60 10.71
CA ASP A 75 12.36 8.97 11.87
C ASP A 75 11.35 8.68 13.00
N LEU A 76 11.61 7.64 13.78
CA LEU A 76 10.76 7.27 14.91
C LEU A 76 11.16 8.03 16.17
N LEU A 77 10.22 8.81 16.70
CA LEU A 77 10.38 9.61 17.91
C LEU A 77 10.22 8.77 19.18
N THR A 78 9.39 7.73 19.14
CA THR A 78 9.15 6.80 20.25
C THR A 78 9.54 5.38 19.87
N GLU A 79 9.71 4.51 20.86
CA GLU A 79 9.78 3.07 20.67
C GLU A 79 8.45 2.53 20.12
N GLY A 80 8.51 1.39 19.44
CA GLY A 80 7.38 0.74 18.83
C GLY A 80 7.55 0.53 17.33
N SER A 81 6.47 0.08 16.69
CA SER A 81 6.43 -0.19 15.26
C SER A 81 5.85 1.00 14.50
N ALA A 82 6.46 1.36 13.39
CA ALA A 82 5.91 2.38 12.51
C ALA A 82 4.65 1.85 11.82
N ASN A 83 3.68 2.74 11.59
CA ASN A 83 2.51 2.43 10.79
C ASN A 83 2.86 2.63 9.29
N PRO A 84 2.71 1.60 8.44
CA PRO A 84 2.99 1.71 7.01
C PRO A 84 2.27 2.87 6.30
N HIS A 85 1.06 3.21 6.73
CA HIS A 85 0.28 4.33 6.16
C HIS A 85 0.90 5.68 6.46
N ASP A 86 1.53 5.84 7.62
CA ASP A 86 2.19 7.09 7.99
C ASP A 86 3.54 7.20 7.28
N ILE A 87 4.24 6.08 7.09
CA ILE A 87 5.44 6.03 6.24
C ILE A 87 5.11 6.40 4.79
N LEU A 88 4.01 5.90 4.23
CA LEU A 88 3.61 6.27 2.87
C LEU A 88 3.39 7.78 2.73
N LYS A 89 2.79 8.43 3.73
CA LYS A 89 2.56 9.89 3.71
C LYS A 89 3.86 10.68 3.82
N VAL A 90 4.80 10.21 4.64
CA VAL A 90 6.01 10.96 4.99
C VAL A 90 7.17 10.68 4.03
N LYS A 91 7.42 9.41 3.72
CA LYS A 91 8.54 8.96 2.87
C LYS A 91 8.11 8.53 1.46
N GLY A 92 6.82 8.61 1.13
CA GLY A 92 6.30 8.23 -0.19
C GLY A 92 6.32 6.72 -0.47
N VAL A 93 6.06 6.37 -1.74
CA VAL A 93 5.91 4.98 -2.21
C VAL A 93 7.18 4.17 -1.99
N HIS A 94 8.34 4.71 -2.39
CA HIS A 94 9.61 4.01 -2.23
C HIS A 94 9.97 3.80 -0.75
N GLY A 95 9.70 4.80 0.10
CA GLY A 95 9.94 4.70 1.54
C GLY A 95 9.12 3.60 2.21
N VAL A 96 7.83 3.48 1.88
CA VAL A 96 6.99 2.41 2.44
C VAL A 96 7.35 1.03 1.86
N GLN A 97 7.76 0.96 0.60
CA GLN A 97 8.23 -0.30 0.00
C GLN A 97 9.45 -0.84 0.74
N MET A 98 10.48 0.00 0.91
CA MET A 98 11.70 -0.35 1.62
C MET A 98 11.39 -0.77 3.06
N TYR A 99 10.53 -0.01 3.74
CA TYR A 99 10.11 -0.35 5.10
C TYR A 99 9.46 -1.73 5.20
N LEU A 100 8.46 -2.02 4.36
CA LEU A 100 7.75 -3.30 4.39
C LEU A 100 8.68 -4.47 4.08
N VAL A 101 9.56 -4.33 3.09
CA VAL A 101 10.55 -5.36 2.75
C VAL A 101 11.49 -5.61 3.92
N GLN A 102 12.07 -4.57 4.51
CA GLN A 102 13.02 -4.70 5.63
C GLN A 102 12.37 -5.29 6.88
N GLU A 103 11.16 -4.87 7.23
CA GLU A 103 10.44 -5.38 8.40
C GLU A 103 10.03 -6.84 8.24
N VAL A 104 9.49 -7.23 7.09
CA VAL A 104 9.15 -8.65 6.85
C VAL A 104 10.42 -9.50 6.85
N GLN A 105 11.48 -9.02 6.19
CA GLN A 105 12.76 -9.73 6.12
C GLN A 105 13.42 -9.87 7.49
N SER A 106 13.34 -8.87 8.37
CA SER A 106 13.92 -8.94 9.71
C SER A 106 13.25 -10.02 10.55
N VAL A 107 11.92 -10.18 10.45
CA VAL A 107 11.19 -11.26 11.12
C VAL A 107 11.63 -12.63 10.62
N TYR A 108 11.68 -12.85 9.30
CA TYR A 108 12.14 -14.13 8.74
C TYR A 108 13.60 -14.44 9.10
N ARG A 109 14.50 -13.45 9.02
CA ARG A 109 15.91 -13.61 9.41
C ARG A 109 16.06 -13.94 10.89
N SER A 110 15.26 -13.34 11.76
CA SER A 110 15.28 -13.64 13.20
C SER A 110 14.90 -15.10 13.51
N GLN A 111 14.15 -15.74 12.61
CA GLN A 111 13.79 -17.16 12.68
C GLN A 111 14.71 -18.07 11.84
N GLY A 112 15.83 -17.54 11.31
CA GLY A 112 16.77 -18.31 10.50
C GLY A 112 16.29 -18.63 9.09
N VAL A 113 15.20 -18.02 8.62
CA VAL A 113 14.65 -18.24 7.28
C VAL A 113 15.17 -17.18 6.31
N TRP A 114 15.78 -17.63 5.22
CA TRP A 114 16.33 -16.78 4.17
C TRP A 114 15.38 -16.72 2.97
N ILE A 115 14.72 -15.56 2.79
CA ILE A 115 13.88 -15.27 1.63
C ILE A 115 14.57 -14.18 0.80
N ASN A 116 14.50 -14.27 -0.52
CA ASN A 116 15.00 -13.21 -1.39
C ASN A 116 13.98 -12.05 -1.44
N ASP A 117 14.47 -10.83 -1.27
CA ASP A 117 13.67 -9.60 -1.22
C ASP A 117 12.68 -9.48 -2.40
N LYS A 118 13.03 -9.98 -3.59
CA LYS A 118 12.15 -9.99 -4.78
C LYS A 118 10.76 -10.56 -4.51
N HIS A 119 10.65 -11.56 -3.64
CA HIS A 119 9.37 -12.20 -3.33
C HIS A 119 8.48 -11.27 -2.52
N ILE A 120 9.07 -10.57 -1.54
CA ILE A 120 8.36 -9.62 -0.71
C ILE A 120 7.99 -8.38 -1.54
N GLU A 121 8.90 -7.91 -2.39
CA GLU A 121 8.66 -6.79 -3.30
C GLU A 121 7.47 -7.05 -4.24
N VAL A 122 7.32 -8.27 -4.77
CA VAL A 122 6.16 -8.65 -5.59
C VAL A 122 4.86 -8.51 -4.82
N VAL A 123 4.83 -8.91 -3.54
CA VAL A 123 3.64 -8.75 -2.68
C VAL A 123 3.36 -7.29 -2.39
N VAL A 124 4.39 -6.53 -1.99
CA VAL A 124 4.27 -5.10 -1.69
C VAL A 124 3.84 -4.30 -2.92
N ARG A 125 4.28 -4.68 -4.12
CA ARG A 125 3.80 -4.11 -5.38
C ARG A 125 2.29 -4.29 -5.55
N GLN A 126 1.74 -5.45 -5.20
CA GLN A 126 0.28 -5.66 -5.25
C GLN A 126 -0.47 -4.82 -4.20
N MET A 127 0.12 -4.63 -3.02
CA MET A 127 -0.47 -3.79 -1.95
C MET A 127 -0.58 -2.31 -2.35
N LEU A 128 0.30 -1.82 -3.23
CA LEU A 128 0.37 -0.43 -3.70
C LEU A 128 -0.22 -0.22 -5.10
N ARG A 129 -0.89 -1.22 -5.66
CA ARG A 129 -1.37 -1.22 -7.04
C ARG A 129 -2.53 -0.24 -7.29
N LYS A 130 -3.36 0.01 -6.26
CA LYS A 130 -4.56 0.84 -6.40
C LYS A 130 -4.27 2.33 -6.16
N ARG A 131 -5.09 3.17 -6.79
CA ARG A 131 -5.08 4.63 -6.68
C ARG A 131 -6.45 5.10 -6.21
N LYS A 132 -6.48 6.08 -5.31
CA LYS A 132 -7.73 6.74 -4.89
C LYS A 132 -7.86 8.06 -5.64
N ILE A 133 -8.92 8.19 -6.42
CA ILE A 133 -9.20 9.41 -7.18
C ILE A 133 -9.45 10.56 -6.21
N GLU A 134 -8.79 11.69 -6.46
CA GLU A 134 -9.01 12.95 -5.77
C GLU A 134 -9.91 13.86 -6.61
N THR A 135 -9.55 14.09 -7.87
CA THR A 135 -10.39 14.80 -8.85
C THR A 135 -10.59 13.93 -10.09
N SER A 136 -11.80 13.91 -10.63
CA SER A 136 -12.13 13.18 -11.85
C SER A 136 -11.63 13.87 -13.11
N GLY A 137 -11.43 15.20 -13.08
CA GLY A 137 -11.22 15.98 -14.29
C GLY A 137 -12.38 15.73 -15.27
N ASP A 138 -12.04 15.51 -16.53
CA ASP A 138 -12.96 15.13 -17.61
C ASP A 138 -13.05 13.61 -17.84
N THR A 139 -12.46 12.79 -16.95
CA THR A 139 -12.58 11.32 -17.02
C THR A 139 -13.91 10.82 -16.45
N ASP A 140 -14.30 9.60 -16.81
CA ASP A 140 -15.45 8.89 -16.22
C ASP A 140 -15.17 8.34 -14.80
N LEU A 141 -14.00 8.62 -14.23
CA LEU A 141 -13.58 8.09 -12.94
C LEU A 141 -14.26 8.83 -11.78
N LEU A 142 -14.73 8.08 -10.79
CA LEU A 142 -15.47 8.66 -9.66
C LEU A 142 -14.52 9.18 -8.57
N PRO A 143 -14.67 10.44 -8.10
CA PRO A 143 -13.92 10.95 -6.95
C PRO A 143 -14.09 10.07 -5.71
N GLY A 144 -12.97 9.76 -5.06
CA GLY A 144 -12.91 8.86 -3.92
C GLY A 144 -12.94 7.36 -4.27
N GLY A 145 -13.20 7.00 -5.54
CA GLY A 145 -13.12 5.65 -6.05
C GLY A 145 -11.70 5.07 -6.00
N LEU A 146 -11.60 3.75 -5.91
CA LEU A 146 -10.33 3.01 -6.00
C LEU A 146 -10.23 2.36 -7.37
N VAL A 147 -9.21 2.74 -8.13
CA VAL A 147 -8.97 2.26 -9.49
C VAL A 147 -7.58 1.62 -9.60
N ASP A 148 -7.39 0.74 -10.59
CA ASP A 148 -6.05 0.22 -10.87
C ASP A 148 -5.13 1.31 -11.42
N VAL A 149 -3.83 1.19 -11.19
CA VAL A 149 -2.85 2.15 -11.73
C VAL A 149 -2.89 2.19 -13.26
N PHE A 150 -3.03 1.03 -13.92
CA PHE A 150 -3.08 0.96 -15.38
C PHE A 150 -4.38 1.52 -15.95
N GLU A 151 -5.51 1.26 -15.28
CA GLU A 151 -6.81 1.82 -15.66
C GLU A 151 -6.81 3.35 -15.58
N LEU A 152 -6.23 3.92 -14.52
CA LEU A 152 -6.05 5.36 -14.39
C LEU A 152 -5.16 5.93 -15.49
N GLU A 153 -4.03 5.27 -15.78
CA GLU A 153 -3.09 5.71 -16.81
C GLU A 153 -3.74 5.67 -18.21
N ASP A 154 -4.46 4.60 -18.54
CA ASP A 154 -5.15 4.45 -19.82
C ASP A 154 -6.26 5.50 -19.99
N GLU A 155 -7.05 5.75 -18.94
CA GLU A 155 -8.15 6.72 -19.01
C GLU A 155 -7.65 8.16 -19.10
N ASN A 156 -6.61 8.50 -18.34
CA ASN A 156 -5.98 9.81 -18.44
C ASN A 156 -5.36 10.04 -19.82
N GLN A 157 -4.70 9.02 -20.41
CA GLN A 157 -4.14 9.13 -21.77
C GLN A 157 -5.21 9.42 -22.82
N LYS A 158 -6.41 8.82 -22.71
CA LYS A 158 -7.52 9.10 -23.64
C LYS A 158 -8.00 10.55 -23.52
N VAL A 159 -8.19 11.04 -22.29
CA VAL A 159 -8.66 12.41 -22.05
C VAL A 159 -7.62 13.45 -22.49
N GLU A 160 -6.34 13.20 -22.17
CA GLU A 160 -5.23 14.06 -22.60
C GLU A 160 -5.11 14.12 -24.13
N ALA A 161 -5.36 13.01 -24.84
CA ALA A 161 -5.33 12.99 -26.31
C ALA A 161 -6.43 13.87 -26.95
N VAL A 162 -7.54 14.08 -26.26
CA VAL A 162 -8.63 14.99 -26.70
C VAL A 162 -8.44 16.41 -26.14
N GLY A 163 -7.42 16.63 -25.32
CA GLY A 163 -7.08 17.93 -24.71
C GLY A 163 -7.89 18.28 -23.46
N GLY A 164 -8.53 17.30 -22.82
CA GLY A 164 -9.25 17.49 -21.55
C GLY A 164 -8.34 17.44 -20.32
N GLU A 165 -8.92 17.68 -19.15
CA GLU A 165 -8.22 17.61 -17.86
C GLU A 165 -8.17 16.17 -17.32
N PRO A 166 -6.98 15.59 -17.09
CA PRO A 166 -6.85 14.23 -16.56
C PRO A 166 -7.26 14.14 -15.08
N ALA A 167 -7.64 12.94 -14.64
CA ALA A 167 -7.93 12.67 -13.24
C ALA A 167 -6.66 12.70 -12.38
N THR A 168 -6.76 13.29 -11.19
CA THR A 168 -5.70 13.22 -10.17
C THR A 168 -6.04 12.14 -9.15
N ALA A 169 -5.02 11.41 -8.71
CA ALA A 169 -5.20 10.34 -7.73
C ALA A 169 -4.00 10.20 -6.82
N LYS A 170 -4.25 9.74 -5.59
CA LYS A 170 -3.21 9.39 -4.62
C LYS A 170 -3.00 7.89 -4.52
N VAL A 171 -1.77 7.50 -4.23
CA VAL A 171 -1.43 6.12 -3.91
C VAL A 171 -2.11 5.72 -2.61
N VAL A 172 -2.70 4.53 -2.58
CA VAL A 172 -3.25 3.93 -1.36
C VAL A 172 -2.59 2.59 -1.12
N LEU A 173 -2.12 2.40 0.12
CA LEU A 173 -1.66 1.11 0.60
C LEU A 173 -2.86 0.27 1.06
N LEU A 174 -3.03 -0.91 0.48
CA LEU A 174 -4.07 -1.87 0.86
C LEU A 174 -3.41 -3.15 1.41
N GLY A 175 -4.02 -3.74 2.45
CA GLY A 175 -3.66 -5.09 2.88
C GLY A 175 -3.93 -6.12 1.79
N ILE A 176 -3.19 -7.24 1.78
CA ILE A 176 -3.27 -8.27 0.73
C ILE A 176 -4.69 -8.82 0.55
N THR A 177 -5.47 -8.99 1.62
CA THR A 177 -6.87 -9.43 1.54
C THR A 177 -7.72 -8.42 0.77
N LYS A 178 -7.62 -7.14 1.13
CA LYS A 178 -8.38 -6.07 0.46
C LYS A 178 -7.90 -5.80 -0.97
N ALA A 179 -6.60 -5.89 -1.22
CA ALA A 179 -6.03 -5.77 -2.56
C ALA A 179 -6.51 -6.91 -3.48
N SER A 180 -6.61 -8.14 -2.94
CA SER A 180 -7.07 -9.32 -3.69
C SER A 180 -8.57 -9.30 -3.99
N LEU A 181 -9.38 -8.63 -3.18
CA LEU A 181 -10.82 -8.41 -3.44
C LEU A 181 -11.08 -7.28 -4.43
N ALA A 182 -10.14 -6.33 -4.54
CA ALA A 182 -10.21 -5.19 -5.44
C ALA A 182 -9.64 -5.49 -6.84
N THR A 183 -9.56 -6.76 -7.25
CA THR A 183 -9.10 -7.14 -8.58
C THR A 183 -10.13 -6.81 -9.65
N ASP A 184 -9.66 -6.58 -10.88
CA ASP A 184 -10.53 -6.16 -11.99
C ASP A 184 -11.44 -7.30 -12.47
N SER A 185 -10.95 -8.53 -12.32
CA SER A 185 -11.74 -9.74 -12.51
C SER A 185 -12.62 -10.02 -11.31
N TRP A 186 -13.93 -9.97 -11.55
CA TRP A 186 -14.93 -10.31 -10.54
C TRP A 186 -14.97 -11.82 -10.31
N LEU A 187 -14.62 -12.64 -11.30
CA LEU A 187 -14.63 -14.10 -11.16
C LEU A 187 -13.50 -14.57 -10.23
N SER A 188 -12.31 -13.98 -10.34
CA SER A 188 -11.21 -14.24 -9.42
C SER A 188 -11.52 -13.69 -8.02
N ALA A 189 -12.06 -12.48 -7.91
CA ALA A 189 -12.44 -11.91 -6.62
C ALA A 189 -13.48 -12.80 -5.90
N ALA A 190 -14.52 -13.26 -6.62
CA ALA A 190 -15.57 -14.12 -6.08
C ALA A 190 -15.05 -15.50 -5.60
N SER A 191 -13.97 -16.00 -6.21
CA SER A 191 -13.31 -17.26 -5.81
C SER A 191 -12.45 -17.13 -4.55
N PHE A 192 -12.11 -15.90 -4.14
CA PHE A 192 -11.26 -15.68 -2.97
C PHE A 192 -12.08 -15.64 -1.69
N GLN A 193 -12.90 -14.60 -1.50
CA GLN A 193 -13.77 -14.39 -0.33
C GLN A 193 -15.00 -13.56 -0.73
N GLU A 194 -15.98 -13.44 0.17
CA GLU A 194 -17.13 -12.53 0.05
C GLU A 194 -17.95 -12.70 -1.26
N THR A 195 -18.08 -13.94 -1.74
CA THR A 195 -18.67 -14.32 -3.04
C THR A 195 -20.01 -13.64 -3.31
N THR A 196 -20.94 -13.65 -2.35
CA THR A 196 -22.26 -13.01 -2.51
C THR A 196 -22.14 -11.52 -2.82
N ARG A 197 -21.30 -10.79 -2.07
CA ARG A 197 -21.12 -9.35 -2.27
C ARG A 197 -20.54 -9.05 -3.65
N VAL A 198 -19.50 -9.80 -4.04
CA VAL A 198 -18.81 -9.62 -5.33
C VAL A 198 -19.75 -9.87 -6.50
N LEU A 199 -20.52 -10.96 -6.46
CA LEU A 199 -21.47 -11.30 -7.53
C LEU A 199 -22.62 -10.29 -7.64
N THR A 200 -23.16 -9.84 -6.49
CA THR A 200 -24.21 -8.80 -6.48
C THR A 200 -23.70 -7.49 -7.09
N GLU A 201 -22.51 -7.03 -6.71
CA GLU A 201 -21.93 -5.80 -7.25
C GLU A 201 -21.63 -5.91 -8.75
N ALA A 202 -21.09 -7.05 -9.19
CA ALA A 202 -20.84 -7.31 -10.61
C ALA A 202 -22.14 -7.34 -11.43
N SER A 203 -23.21 -7.92 -10.88
CA SER A 203 -24.53 -7.98 -11.53
C SER A 203 -25.19 -6.61 -11.64
N ILE A 204 -25.14 -5.80 -10.57
CA ILE A 204 -25.70 -4.44 -10.57
C ILE A 204 -24.98 -3.56 -11.60
N LYS A 205 -23.65 -3.70 -11.72
CA LYS A 205 -22.82 -2.91 -12.63
C LYS A 205 -22.74 -3.49 -14.05
N GLY A 206 -23.31 -4.67 -14.30
CA GLY A 206 -23.19 -5.36 -15.59
C GLY A 206 -21.74 -5.65 -16.01
N LYS A 207 -20.86 -5.98 -15.05
CA LYS A 207 -19.42 -6.13 -15.31
C LYS A 207 -19.11 -7.33 -16.20
N THR A 208 -18.24 -7.13 -17.19
CA THR A 208 -17.63 -8.19 -17.99
C THR A 208 -16.25 -8.55 -17.46
N ASP A 209 -15.93 -9.85 -17.39
CA ASP A 209 -14.60 -10.31 -16.97
C ASP A 209 -13.67 -10.49 -18.19
N PRO A 210 -12.50 -9.82 -18.24
CA PRO A 210 -11.60 -9.91 -19.37
C PRO A 210 -10.74 -11.18 -19.37
N LEU A 211 -10.77 -12.00 -18.31
CA LEU A 211 -10.06 -13.28 -18.20
C LEU A 211 -8.55 -13.17 -18.42
N LEU A 212 -7.93 -12.08 -17.97
CA LEU A 212 -6.49 -11.83 -18.15
C LEU A 212 -5.61 -12.50 -17.07
N GLY A 213 -6.21 -13.00 -16.00
CA GLY A 213 -5.51 -13.59 -14.88
C GLY A 213 -5.39 -15.12 -14.94
N LEU A 214 -4.73 -15.68 -13.92
CA LEU A 214 -4.55 -17.13 -13.81
C LEU A 214 -5.83 -17.80 -13.30
N LYS A 215 -6.48 -17.25 -12.27
CA LYS A 215 -7.58 -17.90 -11.56
C LYS A 215 -8.82 -18.04 -12.43
N GLU A 216 -9.16 -17.01 -13.19
CA GLU A 216 -10.33 -17.01 -14.06
C GLU A 216 -10.18 -18.08 -15.14
N ASN A 217 -9.01 -18.14 -15.78
CA ASN A 217 -8.72 -19.14 -16.80
C ASN A 217 -8.74 -20.57 -16.25
N VAL A 218 -8.26 -20.78 -15.01
CA VAL A 218 -8.39 -22.10 -14.35
C VAL A 218 -9.86 -22.45 -14.12
N ILE A 219 -10.66 -21.52 -13.57
CA ILE A 219 -12.07 -21.76 -13.24
C ILE A 219 -12.89 -22.17 -14.47
N ILE A 220 -12.63 -21.53 -15.62
CA ILE A 220 -13.33 -21.81 -16.88
C ILE A 220 -12.70 -22.94 -17.70
N GLY A 221 -11.58 -23.52 -17.26
CA GLY A 221 -10.87 -24.59 -17.97
C GLY A 221 -10.10 -24.14 -19.23
N LYS A 222 -9.72 -22.86 -19.33
CA LYS A 222 -8.84 -22.34 -20.39
C LYS A 222 -7.37 -22.41 -19.99
N VAL A 223 -6.50 -22.33 -20.99
CA VAL A 223 -5.05 -22.28 -20.76
C VAL A 223 -4.70 -20.97 -20.05
N VAL A 224 -3.99 -21.09 -18.92
CA VAL A 224 -3.57 -19.94 -18.12
C VAL A 224 -2.53 -19.08 -18.87
N PRO A 225 -2.56 -17.74 -18.72
CA PRO A 225 -1.62 -16.81 -19.34
C PRO A 225 -0.23 -16.81 -18.66
N ALA A 226 0.32 -17.99 -18.35
CA ALA A 226 1.65 -18.15 -17.79
C ALA A 226 2.36 -19.39 -18.37
N GLY A 227 3.69 -19.41 -18.30
CA GLY A 227 4.49 -20.52 -18.82
C GLY A 227 4.21 -20.81 -20.29
N THR A 228 3.79 -22.04 -20.59
CA THR A 228 3.46 -22.49 -21.96
C THR A 228 2.25 -21.77 -22.57
N GLY A 229 1.39 -21.17 -21.75
CA GLY A 229 0.22 -20.43 -22.23
C GLY A 229 0.53 -19.02 -22.76
N MET A 230 1.67 -18.42 -22.37
CA MET A 230 2.05 -17.06 -22.77
C MET A 230 2.22 -16.90 -24.28
N SER A 231 2.68 -17.93 -24.99
CA SER A 231 2.87 -17.88 -26.44
C SER A 231 1.58 -17.64 -27.23
N ARG A 232 0.42 -18.03 -26.68
CA ARG A 232 -0.89 -17.78 -27.32
C ARG A 232 -1.35 -16.34 -27.16
N TYR A 233 -1.06 -15.72 -26.01
CA TYR A 233 -1.43 -14.33 -25.74
C TYR A 233 -0.47 -13.33 -26.41
N ARG A 234 0.83 -13.66 -26.50
CA ARG A 234 1.83 -12.80 -27.17
C ARG A 234 1.66 -12.70 -28.69
N ASN A 235 1.00 -13.68 -29.30
CA ASN A 235 0.81 -13.77 -30.75
C ASN A 235 -0.54 -13.21 -31.23
N VAL A 236 -1.33 -12.59 -30.34
CA VAL A 236 -2.55 -11.88 -30.75
C VAL A 236 -2.12 -10.62 -31.50
N LYS A 237 -2.24 -10.66 -32.83
CA LYS A 237 -2.12 -9.45 -33.65
C LYS A 237 -3.36 -8.60 -33.41
N ILE A 238 -3.15 -7.39 -32.93
CA ILE A 238 -4.18 -6.36 -32.90
C ILE A 238 -4.38 -5.95 -34.35
N GLU A 239 -5.54 -6.26 -34.93
CA GLU A 239 -5.98 -5.59 -36.15
C GLU A 239 -6.31 -4.15 -35.76
N VAL A 240 -5.48 -3.24 -36.25
CA VAL A 240 -5.74 -1.80 -36.18
C VAL A 240 -6.51 -1.49 -37.46
N ASP A 241 -7.82 -1.29 -37.34
CA ASP A 241 -8.63 -0.61 -38.37
C ASP A 241 -8.37 0.90 -38.34
#